data_AF-A0A8J5IJ15-F1
#
_entry.id   AF-A0A8J5IJ15-F1
#
_cell.length_a   1.000
_cell.length_b   1.000
_cell.length_c   1.000
_cell.angle_alpha   90.00
_cell.angle_beta   90.00
_cell.angle_gamma   90.00
#
_symmetry.space_group_name_H-M   'P 1'
#
loop_
_entity.id
_entity.type
_entity.pdbx_description
1 polymer ?
#
loop_
_entity_poly.entity_id
_entity_poly.type
_entity_poly.pdbx_seq_one_letter_code
_entity_poly.pdbx_strand_id
1 'polypeptide(L)'
;MFLFPLHVRNNHWCGAVIDYRRESRGILLFDPLQVAKSKYYAKCETQLRNLLGEICELMQIKRITNSRQPDVSSCGTAVLVFF
;
A
#
# COMPACT_ATOMS: atom_id res chain seq x y z
N MET A 1 -11.79 2.65 9.49
CA MET A 1 -10.68 2.65 8.52
C MET A 1 -9.45 2.15 9.26
N PHE A 2 -8.68 1.25 8.66
CA PHE A 2 -7.46 0.69 9.27
C PHE A 2 -6.25 1.02 8.42
N LEU A 3 -5.18 1.47 9.07
CA LEU A 3 -3.93 1.91 8.44
C LEU A 3 -2.86 0.83 8.66
N PHE A 4 -2.26 0.35 7.58
CA PHE A 4 -1.26 -0.72 7.61
C PHE A 4 0.05 -0.22 6.98
N PRO A 5 1.04 0.15 7.79
CA PRO A 5 2.40 0.29 7.29
C PRO A 5 2.98 -1.10 6.99
N LEU A 6 3.43 -1.29 5.75
CA LEU A 6 3.97 -2.55 5.25
C LEU A 6 5.47 -2.39 5.01
N HIS A 7 6.28 -3.13 5.76
CA HIS A 7 7.72 -3.22 5.53
C HIS A 7 8.03 -4.35 4.55
N VAL A 8 8.66 -4.04 3.43
CA VAL A 8 8.95 -4.98 2.34
C VAL A 8 10.46 -5.17 2.18
N ARG A 9 10.92 -6.41 2.30
CA ARG A 9 12.32 -6.83 2.08
C ARG A 9 13.37 -5.99 2.82
N ASN A 10 13.05 -5.59 4.05
CA ASN A 10 13.96 -4.91 4.98
C ASN A 10 14.51 -3.54 4.54
N ASN A 11 13.96 -2.90 3.50
CA ASN A 11 14.48 -1.60 3.02
C ASN A 11 13.44 -0.72 2.32
N HIS A 12 12.16 -1.11 2.33
CA HIS A 12 11.11 -0.36 1.64
C HIS A 12 9.83 -0.35 2.44
N TRP A 13 9.18 0.80 2.50
CA TRP A 13 7.86 0.95 3.12
C TRP A 13 6.80 1.20 2.06
N CYS A 14 5.67 0.53 2.21
CA CYS A 14 4.41 0.87 1.54
C CYS A 14 3.28 0.98 2.57
N GLY A 15 2.18 1.59 2.17
CA GLY A 15 1.00 1.79 3.01
C GLY A 15 -0.21 1.10 2.41
N ALA A 16 -1.05 0.54 3.26
CA ALA A 16 -2.40 0.15 2.87
C ALA A 16 -3.45 0.79 3.78
N VAL A 17 -4.55 1.23 3.20
CA VAL A 17 -5.72 1.73 3.92
C VAL A 17 -6.88 0.80 3.61
N ILE A 18 -7.45 0.18 4.64
CA ILE A 18 -8.65 -0.64 4.50
C ILE A 18 -9.84 0.17 5.00
N ASP A 19 -10.84 0.30 4.14
CA ASP A 19 -12.12 0.88 4.48
C ASP A 19 -13.22 -0.18 4.42
N TYR A 20 -13.95 -0.31 5.53
CA TYR A 20 -15.07 -1.25 5.68
C TYR A 20 -16.42 -0.56 5.54
N ARG A 21 -16.45 0.78 5.47
CA ARG A 21 -17.70 1.54 5.31
C ARG A 21 -18.34 1.15 3.98
N ARG A 22 -19.66 0.89 3.98
CA ARG A 22 -20.39 0.36 2.81
C ARG A 22 -20.15 1.15 1.53
N GLU A 23 -20.06 2.47 1.62
CA GLU A 23 -19.93 3.38 0.47
C GLU A 23 -18.51 3.50 -0.10
N SER A 24 -17.51 3.22 0.71
CA SER A 24 -16.09 3.35 0.36
C SER A 24 -15.31 2.05 0.54
N ARG A 25 -16.03 0.92 0.63
CA ARG A 25 -15.45 -0.39 0.94
C ARG A 25 -14.37 -0.75 -0.07
N GLY A 26 -13.15 -0.99 0.43
CA GLY A 26 -12.03 -1.32 -0.41
C GLY A 26 -10.69 -1.17 0.29
N ILE A 27 -9.64 -1.46 -0.46
CA ILE A 27 -8.26 -1.36 -0.01
C ILE A 27 -7.55 -0.37 -0.94
N LEU A 28 -6.97 0.69 -0.39
CA LEU A 28 -6.03 1.54 -1.10
C LEU A 28 -4.62 1.07 -0.79
N LEU A 29 -3.84 0.72 -1.83
CA LEU A 29 -2.44 0.33 -1.72
C LEU A 29 -1.56 1.44 -2.28
N PHE A 30 -0.59 1.88 -1.48
CA PHE A 30 0.31 2.96 -1.81
C PHE A 30 1.76 2.50 -1.73
N ASP A 31 2.45 2.54 -2.86
CA ASP A 31 3.90 2.43 -2.93
C ASP A 31 4.48 3.82 -3.26
N PRO A 32 5.16 4.48 -2.31
CA PRO A 32 5.73 5.81 -2.52
C PRO A 32 6.69 5.92 -3.71
N LEU A 33 7.38 4.84 -4.08
CA LEU A 33 8.41 4.93 -5.12
C LEU A 33 7.81 4.95 -6.53
N GLN A 34 6.61 4.41 -6.71
CA GLN A 34 5.82 4.39 -7.96
C GLN A 34 6.64 4.08 -9.21
N VAL A 35 7.58 3.15 -9.12
CA VAL A 35 8.45 2.79 -10.25
C VAL A 35 7.62 2.17 -11.38
N ALA A 36 7.84 2.66 -12.61
CA ALA A 36 7.11 2.28 -13.81
C ALA A 36 7.03 0.76 -14.09
N LYS A 37 7.91 -0.05 -13.49
CA LYS A 37 7.93 -1.51 -13.62
C LYS A 37 7.12 -2.27 -12.56
N SER A 38 6.30 -1.60 -11.73
CA SER A 38 5.38 -2.20 -10.73
C SER A 38 6.02 -3.17 -9.71
N LYS A 39 7.36 -3.26 -9.63
CA LYS A 39 8.06 -4.29 -8.84
C LYS A 39 7.74 -4.21 -7.34
N TYR A 40 7.53 -3.02 -6.80
CA TYR A 40 7.22 -2.83 -5.40
C TYR A 40 5.73 -2.97 -5.11
N TYR A 41 4.85 -2.47 -5.99
CA TYR A 41 3.41 -2.75 -5.91
C TYR A 41 3.09 -4.24 -5.79
N ALA A 42 3.67 -5.08 -6.65
CA ALA A 42 3.43 -6.53 -6.58
C ALA A 42 3.86 -7.12 -5.22
N LYS A 43 5.02 -6.70 -4.69
CA LYS A 43 5.51 -7.17 -3.39
C LYS A 43 4.67 -6.66 -2.22
N CYS A 44 4.23 -5.41 -2.27
CA CYS A 44 3.35 -4.83 -1.27
C CYS A 44 2.00 -5.55 -1.25
N GLU A 45 1.46 -5.87 -2.43
CA GLU A 45 0.23 -6.65 -2.55
C GLU A 45 0.41 -8.07 -2.02
N THR A 46 1.52 -8.76 -2.33
CA THR A 46 1.83 -10.06 -1.74
C THR A 46 1.93 -10.00 -0.21
N GLN A 47 2.64 -9.00 0.33
CA GLN A 47 2.78 -8.83 1.79
C GLN A 47 1.42 -8.56 2.44
N LEU A 48 0.58 -7.73 1.82
CA LEU A 48 -0.76 -7.43 2.29
C LEU A 48 -1.65 -8.68 2.30
N ARG A 49 -1.63 -9.46 1.21
CA ARG A 49 -2.36 -10.74 1.10
C ARG A 49 -1.90 -11.76 2.14
N ASN A 50 -0.60 -11.83 2.43
CA ASN A 50 -0.08 -12.71 3.47
C ASN A 50 -0.57 -12.31 4.88
N LEU A 51 -0.81 -11.03 5.13
CA LEU A 51 -1.26 -10.54 6.44
C LEU A 51 -2.77 -10.63 6.62
N LEU A 52 -3.54 -10.37 5.56
CA LEU A 52 -4.98 -10.19 5.65
C LEU A 52 -5.78 -11.33 5.02
N GLY A 53 -5.11 -12.24 4.30
CA GLY A 53 -5.70 -13.43 3.69
C GLY A 53 -6.94 -13.10 2.87
N GLU A 54 -8.04 -13.77 3.24
CA GLU A 54 -9.35 -13.70 2.58
C GLU A 54 -9.93 -12.28 2.50
N ILE A 55 -9.55 -11.35 3.39
CA ILE A 55 -10.01 -9.95 3.33
C ILE A 55 -9.61 -9.31 1.99
N CYS A 56 -8.43 -9.65 1.46
CA CYS A 56 -7.95 -9.16 0.17
C CYS A 56 -8.65 -9.78 -1.04
N GLU A 57 -9.44 -10.85 -0.83
CA GLU A 57 -10.28 -11.46 -1.87
C GLU A 57 -11.68 -10.86 -1.87
N LEU A 58 -12.17 -10.44 -0.69
CA LEU A 58 -13.48 -9.83 -0.48
C LEU A 58 -13.53 -8.32 -0.74
N MET A 59 -12.41 -7.69 -1.09
CA MET A 59 -12.29 -6.24 -1.28
C MET A 59 -11.45 -5.91 -2.51
N GLN A 60 -11.86 -4.87 -3.24
CA GLN A 60 -11.08 -4.37 -4.37
C GLN A 60 -9.83 -3.64 -3.87
N ILE A 61 -8.65 -4.06 -4.37
CA ILE A 61 -7.39 -3.35 -4.15
C ILE A 61 -7.20 -2.32 -5.26
N LYS A 62 -7.09 -1.05 -4.87
CA LYS A 62 -6.79 0.07 -5.77
C LYS A 62 -5.39 0.61 -5.48
N ARG A 63 -4.56 0.71 -6.51
CA ARG A 63 -3.21 1.29 -6.41
C ARG A 63 -3.27 2.81 -6.52
N ILE A 64 -2.51 3.51 -5.68
CA ILE A 64 -2.45 4.98 -5.64
C ILE A 64 -1.23 5.48 -6.40
N THR A 65 -1.40 6.03 -7.60
CA THR A 65 -0.31 6.33 -8.54
C THR A 65 -0.08 7.82 -8.82
N ASN A 66 -0.49 8.69 -7.90
CA ASN A 66 -0.47 10.16 -8.10
C ASN A 66 0.35 10.91 -7.04
N SER A 67 1.17 10.21 -6.25
CA SER A 67 1.94 10.79 -5.13
C SER A 67 3.25 10.03 -4.96
N ARG A 68 4.25 10.38 -5.78
CA ARG A 68 5.56 9.73 -5.76
C ARG A 68 6.49 10.48 -4.81
N GLN A 69 7.24 9.75 -3.98
CA GLN A 69 8.31 10.32 -3.17
C GLN A 69 9.40 10.95 -4.06
N PRO A 70 10.05 12.04 -3.62
CA PRO A 70 11.03 12.74 -4.45
C PRO A 70 12.39 12.02 -4.53
N ASP A 71 12.72 11.19 -3.54
CA ASP A 71 14.04 10.57 -3.39
C ASP A 71 13.96 9.02 -3.27
N VAL A 72 15.02 8.36 -2.80
CA VAL A 72 15.11 6.89 -2.67
C VAL A 72 14.94 6.36 -1.25
N SER A 73 14.79 7.23 -0.26
CA SER A 73 14.84 6.92 1.18
C SER A 73 13.59 7.37 1.96
N SER A 74 12.77 8.26 1.42
CA SER A 74 11.62 8.85 2.12
C SER A 74 10.36 7.97 2.14
N CYS A 75 10.48 6.67 1.86
CA CYS A 75 9.33 5.77 1.76
C CYS A 75 8.52 5.68 3.05
N GLY A 76 9.18 5.61 4.21
CA GLY A 76 8.50 5.60 5.50
C GLY A 76 7.70 6.89 5.75
N THR A 77 8.35 8.05 5.56
CA THR A 77 7.71 9.36 5.71
C THR A 77 6.54 9.55 4.74
N ALA A 78 6.70 9.15 3.49
CA ALA A 78 5.65 9.24 2.49
C ALA A 78 4.44 8.36 2.83
N VAL A 79 4.65 7.17 3.39
CA VAL A 79 3.56 6.31 3.90
C VAL A 79 2.81 6.99 5.04
N LEU A 80 3.51 7.64 5.96
CA LEU A 80 2.87 8.37 7.06
C LEU A 80 2.03 9.56 6.59
N VAL A 81 2.49 10.29 5.57
CA VAL A 81 1.75 11.42 4.97
C VAL A 81 0.56 10.95 4.14
N PHE A 82 0.61 9.73 3.61
CA PHE A 82 -0.47 9.14 2.82
C PHE A 82 -1.71 8.74 3.66
N PHE A 83 -1.51 8.39 4.94
CA PHE A 83 -2.59 8.02 5.84
C PHE A 83 -3.48 9.22 6.21
#